data_AF-A0A928J3B6-F1
#
_entry.id   AF-A0A928J3B6-F1
#
_cell.length_a   1.000
_cell.length_b   1.000
_cell.length_c   1.000
_cell.angle_alpha   90.00
_cell.angle_beta   90.00
_cell.angle_gamma   90.00
#
_symmetry.space_group_name_H-M   'P 1'
#
loop_
_entity.id
_entity.type
_entity.pdbx_description
1 polymer ?
#
loop_
_entity_poly.entity_id
_entity_poly.type
_entity_poly.pdbx_seq_one_letter_code
_entity_poly.pdbx_strand_id
1 'polypeptide(L)'
;MIFTLLSLINFTLYGLDKYKAKRKLWRIPEKVLLGCSFLGGAIGGTVAMSLFRHKTKHWYFWAVNIIGLAWQAALLILLLI
;
A
#
# COMPACT_ATOMS: atom_id res chain seq x y z
N MET A 1 7.49 -11.28 -10.40
CA MET A 1 6.08 -11.56 -10.79
C MET A 1 5.10 -11.52 -9.60
N ILE A 2 5.45 -12.07 -8.42
CA ILE A 2 4.57 -12.05 -7.24
C ILE A 2 4.40 -10.64 -6.64
N PHE A 3 5.48 -9.86 -6.48
CA PHE A 3 5.42 -8.49 -5.94
C PHE A 3 4.61 -7.52 -6.81
N THR A 4 4.62 -7.69 -8.13
CA THR A 4 3.83 -6.88 -9.06
C THR A 4 2.33 -7.13 -8.90
N LEU A 5 1.92 -8.39 -8.73
CA LEU A 5 0.51 -8.74 -8.44
C LEU A 5 0.05 -8.15 -7.10
N LEU A 6 0.86 -8.31 -6.05
CA LEU A 6 0.55 -7.76 -4.71
C LEU A 6 0.46 -6.23 -4.73
N SER A 7 1.30 -5.56 -5.51
CA SER A 7 1.22 -4.12 -5.73
C SER A 7 -0.07 -3.70 -6.44
N LEU A 8 -0.52 -4.46 -7.46
CA LEU A 8 -1.79 -4.19 -8.14
C LEU A 8 -3.00 -4.36 -7.20
N ILE A 9 -3.00 -5.43 -6.41
CA ILE A 9 -4.06 -5.70 -5.43
C ILE A 9 -4.10 -4.61 -4.37
N ASN A 10 -2.94 -4.20 -3.85
CA ASN A 10 -2.90 -3.15 -2.84
C ASN A 10 -3.33 -1.79 -3.42
N PHE A 11 -2.95 -1.48 -4.66
CA PHE A 11 -3.40 -0.27 -5.35
C PHE A 11 -4.93 -0.22 -5.47
N THR A 12 -5.53 -1.34 -5.89
CA THR A 12 -7.00 -1.43 -6.02
C THR A 12 -7.71 -1.35 -4.67
N LEU A 13 -7.15 -1.93 -3.60
CA LEU A 13 -7.68 -1.81 -2.23
C LEU A 13 -7.74 -0.36 -1.74
N TYR A 14 -6.66 0.41 -1.94
CA TYR A 14 -6.63 1.84 -1.60
C TYR A 14 -7.66 2.64 -2.42
N GLY A 15 -7.80 2.33 -3.72
CA GLY A 15 -8.82 2.93 -4.58
C GLY A 15 -10.24 2.59 -4.11
N LEU A 16 -10.47 1.33 -3.73
CA LEU A 16 -11.76 0.84 -3.23
C LEU A 16 -12.13 1.50 -1.91
N ASP A 17 -11.16 1.71 -1.01
CA ASP A 17 -11.40 2.42 0.25
C ASP A 17 -11.81 3.88 -0.02
N LYS A 18 -11.14 4.58 -0.93
CA LYS A 18 -11.55 5.95 -1.33
C LYS A 18 -12.95 5.96 -1.95
N TYR A 19 -13.30 4.97 -2.77
CA TYR A 19 -14.63 4.84 -3.35
C TYR A 19 -15.69 4.60 -2.28
N LYS A 20 -15.44 3.68 -1.33
CA LYS A 20 -16.31 3.40 -0.18
C LYS A 20 -16.48 4.63 0.71
N ALA A 21 -15.41 5.40 0.93
CA ALA A 21 -15.46 6.65 1.67
C ALA A 21 -16.35 7.71 1.00
N LYS A 22 -16.36 7.80 -0.34
CA LYS A 22 -17.27 8.70 -1.08
C LYS A 22 -18.73 8.26 -1.02
N ARG A 23 -18.99 6.94 -1.02
CA ARG A 23 -20.36 6.38 -0.98
C ARG A 23 -20.91 6.14 0.43
N LYS A 24 -20.22 6.61 1.48
CA LYS A 24 -20.56 6.34 2.90
C LYS A 24 -20.78 4.84 3.20
N LEU A 25 -20.04 3.99 2.50
CA LEU A 25 -20.05 2.54 2.72
C LEU A 25 -19.05 2.17 3.84
N TRP A 26 -19.15 0.93 4.33
CA TRP A 26 -18.25 0.39 5.34
C TRP A 26 -16.79 0.44 4.85
N ARG A 27 -15.94 1.18 5.57
CA ARG A 27 -14.53 1.38 5.21
C ARG A 27 -13.69 0.15 5.48
N ILE A 28 -12.60 -0.01 4.73
CA ILE A 28 -11.68 -1.11 4.92
C ILE A 28 -10.79 -0.77 6.13
N PRO A 29 -10.59 -1.69 7.08
CA PRO A 29 -9.73 -1.43 8.23
C PRO A 29 -8.30 -1.12 7.78
N GLU A 30 -7.72 -0.06 8.36
CA GLU A 30 -6.37 0.43 7.99
C GLU A 30 -5.30 -0.66 8.13
N LYS A 31 -5.47 -1.56 9.09
CA LYS A 31 -4.57 -2.70 9.31
C LYS A 31 -4.44 -3.60 8.08
N VAL A 32 -5.49 -3.75 7.30
CA VAL A 32 -5.49 -4.58 6.08
C VAL A 32 -4.74 -3.86 4.95
N LEU A 33 -4.96 -2.56 4.78
CA LEU A 33 -4.23 -1.74 3.80
C LEU A 33 -2.73 -1.71 4.12
N LEU A 34 -2.38 -1.47 5.38
CA LEU A 34 -1.00 -1.41 5.85
C LEU A 34 -0.33 -2.78 5.82
N GLY A 35 -1.05 -3.85 6.18
CA GLY A 35 -0.56 -5.22 6.09
C GLY A 35 -0.27 -5.66 4.65
N CYS A 36 -1.17 -5.34 3.70
CA CYS A 36 -0.94 -5.60 2.28
C CYS A 36 0.23 -4.79 1.72
N SER A 37 0.37 -3.52 2.10
CA SER A 37 1.56 -2.73 1.77
C SER A 37 2.84 -3.40 2.24
N PHE A 38 2.86 -3.87 3.50
CA PHE A 38 4.05 -4.48 4.10
C PHE A 38 4.43 -5.82 3.45
N LEU A 39 3.45 -6.68 3.16
CA LEU A 39 3.66 -8.03 2.60
C LEU A 39 4.26 -8.04 1.19
N GLY A 40 4.00 -7.02 0.37
CA GLY A 40 4.45 -7.00 -1.03
C GLY A 40 3.82 -5.92 -1.89
N GLY A 41 2.92 -5.12 -1.33
CA GLY A 41 2.20 -4.08 -2.05
C GLY A 41 2.72 -2.67 -1.81
N ALA A 42 3.92 -2.47 -1.25
CA ALA A 42 4.37 -1.15 -0.79
C ALA A 42 4.49 -0.15 -1.95
N ILE A 43 4.94 -0.60 -3.12
CA ILE A 43 4.95 0.20 -4.35
C ILE A 43 3.53 0.63 -4.72
N GLY A 44 2.61 -0.34 -4.82
CA GLY A 44 1.21 -0.06 -5.16
C GLY A 44 0.49 0.83 -4.14
N GLY A 45 0.78 0.66 -2.85
CA GLY A 45 0.24 1.46 -1.75
C GLY A 45 0.74 2.91 -1.80
N THR A 46 2.04 3.11 -2.02
CA THR A 46 2.64 4.45 -2.15
C THR A 46 2.08 5.20 -3.36
N VAL A 47 2.01 4.52 -4.51
CA VAL A 47 1.45 5.09 -5.74
C VAL A 47 -0.03 5.43 -5.54
N ALA A 48 -0.82 4.50 -4.99
CA ALA A 48 -2.24 4.74 -4.69
C ALA A 48 -2.43 5.91 -3.72
N MET A 49 -1.62 6.01 -2.68
CA MET A 49 -1.71 7.06 -1.68
C MET A 49 -1.46 8.44 -2.29
N SER A 50 -0.47 8.56 -3.18
CA SER A 50 -0.15 9.79 -3.91
C SER A 50 -1.25 10.15 -4.92
N LEU A 51 -1.71 9.19 -5.71
CA LEU A 51 -2.70 9.39 -6.79
C LEU A 51 -4.10 9.68 -6.24
N PHE A 52 -4.50 8.98 -5.17
CA PHE A 52 -5.77 9.19 -4.52
C PHE A 52 -5.73 10.27 -3.42
N ARG A 53 -4.56 10.85 -3.09
CA ARG A 53 -4.38 11.77 -1.95
C ARG A 53 -5.09 11.26 -0.69
N HIS A 54 -5.06 9.95 -0.50
CA HIS A 54 -5.84 9.26 0.51
C HIS A 54 -5.02 9.23 1.80
N LYS A 55 -5.55 9.81 2.89
CA LYS A 55 -4.91 9.84 4.22
C LYS A 55 -3.44 10.30 4.24
N THR A 56 -3.05 11.22 3.34
CA THR A 56 -1.70 11.80 3.28
C THR A 56 -1.27 12.61 4.50
N LYS A 57 -2.21 13.02 5.36
CA LYS A 57 -1.92 13.67 6.65
C LYS A 57 -1.50 12.71 7.77
N HIS A 58 -1.71 11.40 7.61
CA HIS A 58 -1.36 10.43 8.63
C HIS A 58 0.06 9.91 8.39
N TRP A 59 1.00 10.40 9.20
CA TRP A 59 2.43 10.07 9.09
C TRP A 59 2.71 8.57 9.12
N TYR A 60 1.94 7.80 9.91
CA TYR A 60 2.10 6.35 10.04
C TYR A 60 1.83 5.59 8.73
N PHE A 61 0.95 6.10 7.85
CA PHE A 61 0.71 5.48 6.54
C PHE A 61 1.94 5.64 5.63
N TRP A 62 2.59 6.80 5.66
CA TRP A 62 3.83 7.03 4.93
C TRP A 62 4.97 6.18 5.49
N ALA A 63 5.11 6.14 6.81
CA ALA A 63 6.14 5.34 7.48
C ALA A 63 6.04 3.86 7.08
N VAL A 64 4.87 3.25 7.17
CA VAL A 64 4.69 1.82 6.82
C VAL A 64 4.95 1.55 5.34
N ASN A 65 4.50 2.42 4.43
CA ASN A 65 4.76 2.25 3.00
C ASN A 65 6.25 2.40 2.65
N ILE A 66 6.94 3.38 3.24
CA ILE A 66 8.39 3.59 3.03
C ILE A 66 9.20 2.44 3.64
N ILE A 67 8.87 2.02 4.86
CA ILE A 67 9.54 0.89 5.53
C ILE A 67 9.32 -0.40 4.73
N GLY A 68 8.09 -0.64 4.26
CA GLY A 68 7.78 -1.80 3.40
C GLY A 68 8.53 -1.77 2.07
N LEU A 69 8.70 -0.59 1.48
CA LEU A 69 9.52 -0.38 0.28
C LEU A 69 10.99 -0.71 0.54
N ALA A 70 11.56 -0.20 1.62
CA ALA A 70 12.94 -0.47 2.01
C ALA A 70 13.18 -1.96 2.28
N TRP A 71 12.24 -2.62 2.96
CA TRP A 71 12.25 -4.06 3.20
C TRP A 71 12.23 -4.87 1.89
N GLN A 72 11.33 -4.52 0.96
CA GLN A 72 11.22 -5.18 -0.34
C GLN A 72 12.45 -4.95 -1.22
N ALA A 73 13.03 -3.75 -1.19
CA ALA A 73 14.27 -3.43 -1.90
C ALA A 73 15.45 -4.23 -1.32
N ALA A 74 15.59 -4.30 0.00
CA ALA A 74 16.63 -5.09 0.66
C ALA A 74 16.52 -6.58 0.33
N LEU A 75 15.30 -7.14 0.37
CA LEU A 75 15.04 -8.52 -0.04
C LEU A 75 15.42 -8.78 -1.51
N LEU A 76 15.08 -7.86 -2.41
CA LEU A 76 15.45 -7.97 -3.82
C LEU A 76 16.95 -7.92 -4.03
N ILE A 77 17.68 -7.04 -3.33
CA ILE A 77 19.14 -6.94 -3.40
C ILE A 77 19.79 -8.22 -2.87
N LEU A 78 19.32 -8.74 -1.73
CA LEU A 78 19.82 -9.97 -1.13
C LEU A 78 19.62 -11.19 -2.03
N LEU A 79 18.51 -11.26 -2.76
CA LEU A 79 18.17 -12.38 -3.65
C LEU A 79 18.93 -12.32 -4.99
N LEU A 80 19.49 -11.17 -5.33
CA LEU A 80 20.23 -10.91 -6.57
C LEU A 80 21.76 -11.04 -6.41
N ILE A 81 22.23 -11.11 -5.16
CA ILE A 81 23.61 -11.43 -4.73
C ILE A 81 23.73 -12.93 -4.51
#